data_AF-A0A5S6QBC1-F1
#
_entry.id   AF-A0A5S6QBC1-F1
#
_cell.length_a   1.000
_cell.length_b   1.000
_cell.length_c   1.000
_cell.angle_alpha   90.00
_cell.angle_beta   90.00
_cell.angle_gamma   90.00
#
_symmetry.space_group_name_H-M   'P 1'
#
loop_
_entity.id
_entity.type
_entity.pdbx_description
1 polymer ?
#
loop_
_entity_poly.entity_id
_entity_poly.type
_entity_poly.pdbx_seq_one_letter_code
_entity_poly.pdbx_strand_id
1 'polypeptide(L)'
;MPGIDALVAYEATPIRFLQGKGVLHRHRLCVCLERMSLTVNSARSPRWRCPNDACMKQMALRSGTWPEGSKLSFRETVKFLFGWSQQFSTITYCTSHVGIGKSAAIEWCSAVREVIVQKFRANPSAAHTEARCFRGFANSCGGNGCAPARAHSTKSLRKWPRFGRRNKT
;
A
#
# COMPACT_ATOMS: atom_id res chain seq x y z
N MET A 1 -9.76 12.40 -11.12
CA MET A 1 -8.28 12.53 -11.22
C MET A 1 -7.78 11.51 -12.24
N PRO A 2 -7.63 11.88 -13.52
CA PRO A 2 -7.51 10.89 -14.62
C PRO A 2 -6.24 10.02 -14.58
N GLY A 3 -5.16 10.48 -13.94
CA GLY A 3 -3.88 9.74 -13.95
C GLY A 3 -3.86 8.45 -13.12
N ILE A 4 -4.55 8.39 -11.98
CA ILE A 4 -4.53 7.19 -11.13
C ILE A 4 -5.51 6.13 -11.62
N ASP A 5 -6.65 6.53 -12.16
CA ASP A 5 -7.63 5.60 -12.71
C ASP A 5 -7.04 4.86 -13.94
N ALA A 6 -6.23 5.54 -14.76
CA ALA A 6 -5.44 4.90 -15.81
C ALA A 6 -4.39 3.92 -15.26
N LEU A 7 -3.69 4.27 -14.17
CA LEU A 7 -2.71 3.38 -13.51
C LEU A 7 -3.36 2.11 -12.96
N VAL A 8 -4.61 2.19 -12.49
CA VAL A 8 -5.32 1.06 -11.89
C VAL A 8 -6.28 0.34 -12.85
N ALA A 9 -6.28 0.70 -14.14
CA ALA A 9 -7.20 0.14 -15.13
C ALA A 9 -7.02 -1.38 -15.32
N TYR A 10 -5.76 -1.86 -15.28
CA TYR A 10 -5.40 -3.27 -15.41
C TYR A 10 -4.90 -3.83 -14.09
N GLU A 11 -5.28 -5.04 -13.70
CA GLU A 11 -4.93 -5.61 -12.39
C GLU A 11 -3.42 -5.80 -12.16
N ALA A 12 -2.67 -6.09 -13.23
CA ALA A 12 -1.23 -6.28 -13.14
C ALA A 12 -0.48 -4.97 -12.80
N THR A 13 -1.01 -3.82 -13.22
CA THR A 13 -0.32 -2.53 -13.07
C THR A 13 -0.20 -2.09 -11.60
N PRO A 14 -1.28 -2.12 -10.77
CA PRO A 14 -1.20 -1.93 -9.33
C PRO A 14 -0.20 -2.86 -8.65
N ILE A 15 -0.18 -4.14 -9.04
CA ILE A 15 0.74 -5.13 -8.45
C ILE A 15 2.19 -4.72 -8.71
N ARG A 16 2.55 -4.44 -9.97
CA ARG A 16 3.91 -4.02 -10.32
C ARG A 16 4.30 -2.70 -9.65
N PHE A 17 3.36 -1.77 -9.54
CA PHE A 17 3.58 -0.51 -8.82
C PHE A 17 3.88 -0.76 -7.33
N LEU A 18 3.06 -1.57 -6.66
CA LEU A 18 3.25 -1.90 -5.25
C LEU A 18 4.54 -2.70 -4.99
N GLN A 19 4.95 -3.56 -5.92
CA GLN A 19 6.26 -4.23 -5.88
C GLN A 19 7.41 -3.24 -6.05
N GLY A 20 7.29 -2.27 -6.95
CA GLY A 20 8.29 -1.22 -7.16
C GLY A 20 8.45 -0.28 -5.95
N LYS A 21 7.36 -0.07 -5.19
CA LYS A 21 7.37 0.65 -3.91
C LYS A 21 7.74 -0.25 -2.72
N GLY A 22 7.85 -1.56 -2.95
CA GLY A 22 8.11 -2.62 -1.98
C GLY A 22 7.09 -2.73 -0.84
N VAL A 23 5.84 -2.37 -1.14
CA VAL A 23 4.66 -2.76 -0.36
C VAL A 23 4.39 -4.26 -0.55
N LEU A 24 4.65 -4.78 -1.75
CA LEU A 24 4.62 -6.20 -2.08
C LEU A 24 6.02 -6.71 -2.37
N HIS A 25 6.25 -8.00 -2.12
CA HIS A 25 7.49 -8.66 -2.51
C HIS A 25 7.63 -8.66 -4.03
N ARG A 26 8.79 -8.22 -4.53
CA ARG A 26 9.12 -8.33 -5.97
C ARG A 26 9.56 -9.76 -6.32
N HIS A 27 10.25 -10.41 -5.40
CA HIS A 27 10.74 -11.77 -5.51
C HIS A 27 10.53 -12.47 -4.18
N ARG A 28 10.31 -13.79 -4.22
CA ARG A 28 10.12 -14.62 -3.04
C ARG A 28 10.78 -15.98 -3.25
N LEU A 29 11.38 -16.49 -2.19
CA LEU A 29 11.90 -17.85 -2.10
C LEU A 29 10.88 -18.74 -1.40
N CYS A 30 10.79 -19.98 -1.84
CA CYS A 30 10.04 -21.03 -1.17
C CYS A 30 10.83 -21.55 0.05
N VAL A 31 10.18 -22.38 0.87
CA VAL A 31 10.83 -23.12 1.96
C VAL A 31 11.88 -24.09 1.43
N CYS A 32 11.70 -24.62 0.21
CA CYS A 32 12.72 -25.41 -0.48
C CYS A 32 13.82 -24.56 -1.16
N LEU A 33 13.91 -23.26 -0.82
CA LEU A 33 14.86 -22.28 -1.35
C LEU A 33 14.74 -21.96 -2.84
N GLU A 34 13.80 -22.57 -3.54
CA GLU A 34 13.51 -22.26 -4.94
C GLU A 34 12.82 -20.91 -5.13
N ARG A 35 13.16 -20.21 -6.23
CA ARG A 35 12.53 -18.94 -6.57
C ARG A 35 11.11 -19.16 -7.08
N MET A 36 10.14 -18.60 -6.38
CA MET A 36 8.74 -18.76 -6.75
C MET A 36 8.39 -17.88 -7.96
N SER A 37 7.49 -18.37 -8.80
CA SER A 37 6.88 -17.61 -9.90
C SER A 37 5.59 -16.95 -9.42
N LEU A 38 5.33 -15.73 -9.88
CA LEU A 38 4.09 -15.01 -9.58
C LEU A 38 3.09 -15.23 -10.70
N THR A 39 1.95 -15.83 -10.38
CA THR A 39 0.82 -15.95 -11.30
C THR A 39 -0.16 -14.81 -11.02
N VAL A 40 -0.39 -13.96 -12.02
CA VAL A 40 -1.41 -12.92 -12.02
C VAL A 40 -2.43 -13.31 -13.09
N ASN A 41 -3.52 -13.95 -12.67
CA ASN A 41 -4.63 -14.29 -13.54
C ASN A 41 -5.86 -13.47 -13.14
N SER A 42 -6.63 -12.98 -14.11
CA SER A 42 -7.84 -12.18 -13.83
C SER A 42 -8.94 -12.98 -13.12
N ALA A 43 -8.94 -14.31 -13.26
CA ALA A 43 -9.95 -15.19 -12.69
C ALA A 43 -9.68 -15.62 -11.24
N ARG A 44 -8.44 -15.48 -10.72
CA ARG A 44 -8.12 -15.89 -9.34
C ARG A 44 -7.23 -14.85 -8.67
N SER A 45 -7.26 -14.80 -7.35
CA SER A 45 -6.36 -13.92 -6.60
C SER A 45 -4.89 -14.27 -6.92
N PRO A 46 -4.03 -13.26 -7.17
CA PRO A 46 -2.61 -13.46 -7.47
C PRO A 46 -1.88 -14.26 -6.40
N ARG A 47 -1.06 -15.22 -6.84
CA ARG A 47 -0.35 -16.17 -5.96
C ARG A 47 1.09 -16.40 -6.39
N TRP A 48 1.93 -16.64 -5.40
CA TRP A 48 3.24 -17.24 -5.58
C TRP A 48 3.11 -18.75 -5.70
N ARG A 49 3.76 -19.34 -6.70
CA ARG A 49 3.84 -20.79 -6.88
C ARG A 49 5.30 -21.23 -6.90
N CYS A 50 5.60 -22.26 -6.13
CA CYS A 50 6.89 -22.93 -6.22
C CYS A 50 6.94 -23.73 -7.54
N PRO A 51 8.02 -23.60 -8.35
CA PRO A 51 8.15 -24.37 -9.59
C PRO A 51 8.51 -25.83 -9.36
N ASN A 52 9.07 -26.17 -8.19
CA ASN A 52 9.40 -27.55 -7.85
C ASN A 52 8.12 -28.39 -7.62
N ASP A 53 7.90 -29.37 -8.48
CA ASP A 53 6.75 -30.28 -8.47
C ASP A 53 6.68 -31.17 -7.21
N ALA A 54 7.81 -31.44 -6.56
CA ALA A 54 7.80 -32.13 -5.27
C ALA A 54 7.31 -31.23 -4.12
N CYS A 55 7.50 -29.92 -4.23
CA CYS A 55 7.12 -28.97 -3.17
C CYS A 55 5.70 -28.43 -3.37
N MET A 56 5.35 -27.99 -4.59
CA MET A 56 4.04 -27.50 -5.02
C MET A 56 3.35 -26.45 -4.13
N LYS A 57 4.11 -25.83 -3.20
CA LYS A 57 3.59 -24.82 -2.29
C LYS A 57 3.10 -23.60 -3.05
N GLN A 58 1.94 -23.11 -2.63
CA GLN A 58 1.35 -21.86 -3.08
C GLN A 58 1.18 -20.89 -1.90
N MET A 59 1.35 -19.60 -2.17
CA MET A 59 1.15 -18.55 -1.17
C MET A 59 0.41 -17.37 -1.78
N ALA A 60 -0.36 -16.64 -0.98
CA ALA A 60 -0.97 -15.40 -1.44
C ALA A 60 0.11 -14.35 -1.74
N LEU A 61 -0.14 -13.48 -2.72
CA LEU A 61 0.80 -12.41 -3.08
C LEU A 61 1.16 -11.49 -1.89
N ARG A 62 0.22 -11.30 -0.96
CA ARG A 62 0.39 -10.45 0.24
C ARG A 62 1.05 -11.15 1.41
N SER A 63 1.28 -12.47 1.33
CA SER A 63 1.81 -13.18 2.49
C SER A 63 3.15 -12.60 2.92
N GLY A 64 3.38 -12.40 4.21
CA GLY A 64 4.59 -11.80 4.77
C GLY A 64 4.82 -10.34 4.37
N THR A 65 3.78 -9.58 4.05
CA THR A 65 3.83 -8.11 3.95
C THR A 65 2.79 -7.47 4.88
N TRP A 66 2.91 -6.17 5.18
CA TRP A 66 1.97 -5.51 6.07
C TRP A 66 0.49 -5.47 5.59
N PRO A 67 0.15 -5.48 4.28
CA PRO A 67 -1.24 -5.62 3.85
C PRO A 67 -1.75 -7.09 3.86
N GLU A 68 -1.03 -8.03 4.48
CA GLU A 68 -1.47 -9.41 4.64
C GLU A 68 -2.84 -9.48 5.36
N GLY A 69 -3.70 -10.40 4.92
CA GLY A 69 -5.06 -10.55 5.46
C GLY A 69 -6.07 -9.49 5.00
N SER A 70 -5.62 -8.41 4.34
CA SER A 70 -6.53 -7.35 3.94
C SER A 70 -7.46 -7.77 2.80
N LYS A 71 -8.73 -7.34 2.88
CA LYS A 71 -9.77 -7.55 1.86
C LYS A 71 -9.77 -6.53 0.72
N LEU A 72 -9.05 -5.42 0.85
CA LEU A 72 -8.99 -4.43 -0.23
C LEU A 72 -8.35 -5.05 -1.47
N SER A 73 -8.81 -4.72 -2.65
CA SER A 73 -8.15 -5.01 -3.92
C SER A 73 -6.83 -4.25 -4.05
N PHE A 74 -5.98 -4.68 -5.00
CA PHE A 74 -4.73 -3.95 -5.29
C PHE A 74 -5.00 -2.56 -5.87
N ARG A 75 -6.12 -2.37 -6.58
CA ARG A 75 -6.55 -1.08 -7.11
C ARG A 75 -6.89 -0.10 -5.98
N GLU A 76 -7.71 -0.55 -5.03
CA GLU A 76 -8.07 0.21 -3.83
C GLU A 76 -6.84 0.52 -2.99
N THR A 77 -5.92 -0.45 -2.84
CA THR A 77 -4.64 -0.23 -2.14
C THR A 77 -3.84 0.92 -2.75
N VAL A 78 -3.72 0.97 -4.09
CA VAL A 78 -2.98 2.05 -4.77
C VAL A 78 -3.69 3.39 -4.63
N LYS A 79 -5.02 3.43 -4.81
CA LYS A 79 -5.83 4.64 -4.63
C LYS A 79 -5.75 5.17 -3.20
N PHE A 80 -5.84 4.28 -2.21
CA PHE A 80 -5.72 4.62 -0.79
C PHE A 80 -4.35 5.23 -0.49
N LEU A 81 -3.27 4.54 -0.85
CA LEU A 81 -1.91 5.02 -0.59
C LEU A 81 -1.61 6.33 -1.35
N PHE A 82 -2.19 6.51 -2.53
CA PHE A 82 -2.11 7.78 -3.26
C PHE A 82 -2.82 8.91 -2.51
N GLY A 83 -4.08 8.72 -2.10
CA GLY A 83 -4.79 9.68 -1.26
C GLY A 83 -4.02 10.02 0.01
N TRP A 84 -3.49 9.00 0.68
CA TRP A 84 -2.62 9.15 1.85
C TRP A 84 -1.39 10.03 1.56
N SER A 85 -0.71 9.82 0.43
CA SER A 85 0.45 10.62 0.03
C SER A 85 0.13 12.10 -0.24
N GLN A 86 -1.12 12.40 -0.62
CA GLN A 86 -1.62 13.75 -0.83
C GLN A 86 -2.29 14.35 0.42
N GLN A 87 -2.22 13.65 1.56
CA GLN A 87 -2.90 14.03 2.80
C GLN A 87 -4.43 14.03 2.71
N PHE A 88 -5.00 13.34 1.72
CA PHE A 88 -6.44 13.08 1.59
C PHE A 88 -6.85 11.86 2.43
N SER A 89 -6.47 11.82 3.70
CA SER A 89 -6.80 10.73 4.63
C SER A 89 -8.18 10.88 5.26
N THR A 90 -9.12 11.58 4.60
CA THR A 90 -10.49 11.72 5.10
C THR A 90 -11.30 10.47 4.77
N ILE A 91 -12.23 10.12 5.65
CA ILE A 91 -13.16 9.00 5.43
C ILE A 91 -13.96 9.25 4.12
N THR A 92 -14.34 10.50 3.87
CA THR A 92 -15.07 10.92 2.66
C THR A 92 -14.29 10.60 1.37
N TYR A 93 -12.98 10.82 1.35
CA TYR A 93 -12.16 10.44 0.19
C TYR A 93 -12.15 8.92 -0.01
N CYS A 94 -12.01 8.17 1.08
CA CYS A 94 -11.97 6.71 1.05
C CYS A 94 -13.28 6.12 0.52
N THR A 95 -14.43 6.66 0.95
CA THR A 95 -15.74 6.20 0.48
C THR A 95 -16.01 6.61 -0.97
N SER A 96 -15.69 7.85 -1.36
CA SER A 96 -16.08 8.39 -2.67
C SER A 96 -15.12 8.06 -3.81
N HIS A 97 -13.82 7.95 -3.55
CA HIS A 97 -12.81 7.78 -4.60
C HIS A 97 -12.09 6.43 -4.56
N VAL A 98 -11.90 5.86 -3.37
CA VAL A 98 -11.29 4.54 -3.21
C VAL A 98 -12.35 3.45 -3.31
N GLY A 99 -13.56 3.69 -2.79
CA GLY A 99 -14.66 2.71 -2.76
C GLY A 99 -14.66 1.83 -1.51
N ILE A 100 -13.99 2.27 -0.44
CA ILE A 100 -13.84 1.47 0.79
C ILE A 100 -14.69 2.03 1.92
N GLY A 101 -15.26 1.15 2.74
CA GLY A 101 -16.07 1.52 3.90
C GLY A 101 -15.25 2.21 5.00
N LYS A 102 -15.94 2.93 5.90
CA LYS A 102 -15.33 3.67 7.01
C LYS A 102 -14.42 2.79 7.90
N SER A 103 -14.87 1.58 8.23
CA SER A 103 -14.09 0.64 9.06
C SER A 103 -12.79 0.23 8.38
N ALA A 104 -12.84 -0.17 7.11
CA ALA A 104 -11.67 -0.53 6.32
C ALA A 104 -10.72 0.66 6.15
N ALA A 105 -11.24 1.88 5.96
CA ALA A 105 -10.43 3.09 5.91
C ALA A 105 -9.66 3.33 7.21
N ILE A 106 -10.32 3.21 8.37
CA ILE A 106 -9.68 3.37 9.69
C ILE A 106 -8.59 2.30 9.88
N GLU A 107 -8.89 1.04 9.60
CA GLU A 107 -7.94 -0.07 9.69
C GLU A 107 -6.69 0.19 8.85
N TRP A 108 -6.86 0.59 7.59
CA TRP A 108 -5.75 0.91 6.70
C TRP A 108 -4.96 2.15 7.11
N CYS A 109 -5.63 3.17 7.64
CA CYS A 109 -4.95 4.35 8.19
C CYS A 109 -4.05 3.96 9.37
N SER A 110 -4.55 3.12 10.28
CA SER A 110 -3.77 2.61 11.41
C SER A 110 -2.62 1.72 10.95
N ALA A 111 -2.85 0.83 9.98
CA ALA A 111 -1.82 -0.05 9.45
C ALA A 111 -0.66 0.73 8.79
N VAL A 112 -0.97 1.74 7.97
CA VAL A 112 0.07 2.58 7.34
C VAL A 112 0.88 3.35 8.39
N ARG A 113 0.23 3.88 9.44
CA ARG A 113 0.93 4.53 10.55
C ARG A 113 1.87 3.59 11.28
N GLU A 114 1.41 2.39 11.59
CA GLU A 114 2.23 1.39 12.28
C GLU A 114 3.47 1.05 11.45
N VAL A 115 3.33 0.89 10.13
CA VAL A 115 4.48 0.66 9.23
C VAL A 115 5.48 1.83 9.29
N ILE A 116 4.99 3.08 9.31
CA ILE A 116 5.86 4.26 9.43
C ILE A 116 6.57 4.27 10.79
N VAL A 117 5.85 4.01 11.88
CA VAL A 117 6.42 3.93 13.24
C VAL A 117 7.49 2.84 13.32
N GLN A 118 7.22 1.64 12.77
CA GLN A 118 8.19 0.56 12.72
C GLN A 118 9.44 0.94 11.92
N LYS A 119 9.27 1.64 10.79
CA LYS A 119 10.39 2.13 9.99
C LYS A 119 11.21 3.18 10.75
N PHE A 120 10.55 4.06 11.48
CA PHE A 120 11.20 5.05 12.33
C PHE A 120 11.97 4.39 13.47
N ARG A 121 11.37 3.42 14.18
CA ARG A 121 12.03 2.64 15.24
C ARG A 121 13.26 1.91 14.74
N ALA A 122 13.21 1.35 13.53
CA ALA A 122 14.35 0.68 12.90
C ALA A 122 15.44 1.65 12.40
N ASN A 123 15.15 2.94 12.26
CA ASN A 123 16.09 3.94 11.77
C ASN A 123 15.85 5.34 12.38
N PRO A 124 16.25 5.56 13.65
CA PRO A 124 15.94 6.80 14.39
C PRO A 124 16.61 8.05 13.82
N SER A 125 17.64 7.92 12.96
CA SER A 125 18.36 9.06 12.36
C SER A 125 17.65 9.71 11.16
N ALA A 126 16.53 9.14 10.67
CA ALA A 126 15.76 9.69 9.55
C ALA A 126 14.68 10.73 9.95
N ALA A 127 14.64 11.11 11.24
CA ALA A 127 13.48 11.75 11.87
C ALA A 127 13.07 13.13 11.29
N HIS A 128 13.97 13.85 10.65
CA HIS A 128 13.69 15.23 10.22
C HIS A 128 12.85 15.38 8.94
N THR A 129 12.63 14.31 8.16
CA THR A 129 12.01 14.45 6.81
C THR A 129 10.53 14.04 6.72
N GLU A 130 10.02 13.18 7.61
CA GLU A 130 8.69 12.55 7.45
C GLU A 130 7.55 13.18 8.29
N ALA A 131 7.83 14.20 9.10
CA ALA A 131 6.81 14.87 9.94
C ALA A 131 5.74 15.66 9.15
N ARG A 132 5.88 15.79 7.82
CA ARG A 132 4.90 16.50 6.98
C ARG A 132 3.61 15.71 6.72
N CYS A 133 3.61 14.37 6.77
CA CYS A 133 2.43 13.57 6.43
C CYS A 133 1.41 13.35 7.58
N PHE A 134 1.74 13.73 8.82
CA PHE A 134 0.94 13.35 10.00
C PHE A 134 -0.21 14.30 10.36
N ARG A 135 -0.21 15.55 9.89
CA ARG A 135 -1.14 16.59 10.38
C ARG A 135 -2.59 16.48 9.90
N GLY A 136 -2.88 15.70 8.85
CA GLY A 136 -4.21 15.73 8.19
C GLY A 136 -5.33 14.94 8.87
N PHE A 137 -5.03 14.01 9.79
CA PHE A 137 -6.05 13.07 10.29
C PHE A 137 -6.69 13.48 11.62
N ALA A 138 -5.98 14.21 12.48
CA ALA A 138 -6.51 14.61 13.79
C ALA A 138 -7.77 15.51 13.67
N ASN A 139 -7.88 16.28 12.58
CA ASN A 139 -8.99 17.21 12.36
C ASN A 139 -10.26 16.57 11.77
N SER A 140 -10.27 15.26 11.47
CA SER A 140 -11.45 14.60 10.88
C SER A 140 -12.24 13.72 11.86
N CYS A 141 -11.80 13.61 13.12
CA CYS A 141 -12.47 12.86 14.18
C CYS A 141 -13.15 13.75 15.24
N GLY A 142 -12.94 15.07 15.21
CA GLY A 142 -13.67 16.04 16.02
C GLY A 142 -14.82 16.64 15.21
N GLY A 143 -16.03 16.60 15.76
CA GLY A 143 -17.25 17.01 15.08
C GLY A 143 -17.28 18.46 14.58
N ASN A 144 -18.20 18.66 13.64
CA ASN A 144 -18.73 19.91 13.11
C ASN A 144 -17.82 20.78 12.23
N GLY A 145 -18.08 20.63 10.92
CA GLY A 145 -17.89 21.66 9.90
C GLY A 145 -16.44 21.91 9.50
N CYS A 146 -16.06 21.55 8.27
CA CYS A 146 -14.84 22.12 7.68
C CYS A 146 -14.92 22.28 6.16
N ALA A 147 -14.59 23.50 5.76
CA ALA A 147 -14.45 24.07 4.43
C ALA A 147 -13.40 23.35 3.55
N PRO A 148 -13.43 23.55 2.22
CA PRO A 148 -12.60 22.80 1.28
C PRO A 148 -11.12 23.22 1.39
N ALA A 149 -10.25 22.24 1.61
CA ALA A 149 -8.80 22.44 1.57
C ALA A 149 -8.34 22.73 0.13
N ARG A 150 -7.57 23.82 -0.02
CA ARG A 150 -7.01 24.37 -1.26
C ARG A 150 -6.31 23.34 -2.14
N ALA A 151 -6.53 23.49 -3.44
CA ALA A 151 -5.82 22.78 -4.49
C ALA A 151 -4.30 23.01 -4.40
N HIS A 152 -3.53 21.92 -4.30
CA HIS A 152 -2.08 21.97 -4.47
C HIS A 152 -1.60 21.01 -5.57
N SER A 153 -0.55 21.49 -6.23
CA SER A 153 -0.04 21.15 -7.57
C SER A 153 0.46 19.71 -7.78
N THR A 154 0.32 19.26 -9.03
CA THR A 154 0.52 17.91 -9.62
C THR A 154 1.95 17.34 -9.65
N LYS A 155 2.89 17.77 -8.80
CA LYS A 155 4.31 17.35 -8.89
C LYS A 155 4.77 16.24 -7.92
N SER A 156 3.87 15.53 -7.23
CA SER A 156 4.23 14.63 -6.11
C SER A 156 4.18 13.12 -6.42
N LEU A 157 4.78 12.66 -7.53
CA LEU A 157 4.96 11.22 -7.80
C LEU A 157 6.37 10.70 -7.42
N ARG A 158 7.34 11.60 -7.16
CA ARG A 158 8.76 11.24 -6.95
C ARG A 158 9.20 11.03 -5.50
N LYS A 159 8.44 11.44 -4.49
CA LYS A 159 8.81 11.28 -3.07
C LYS A 159 7.86 10.31 -2.37
N TRP A 160 8.08 9.02 -2.59
CA TRP A 160 7.43 7.97 -1.81
C TRP A 160 8.48 7.21 -1.00
N PRO A 161 8.22 6.91 0.29
CA PRO A 161 9.08 6.01 1.05
C PRO A 161 9.18 4.66 0.33
N ARG A 162 10.38 4.11 0.20
CA ARG A 162 10.55 2.71 -0.21
C ARG A 162 10.18 1.83 0.98
N PHE A 163 9.09 1.10 0.86
CA PHE A 163 8.79 -0.01 1.74
C PHE A 163 9.63 -1.20 1.26
N GLY A 164 10.16 -2.00 2.18
CA GLY A 164 11.10 -3.07 1.83
C GLY A 164 12.06 -3.34 2.98
N ARG A 165 12.20 -4.61 3.36
CA ARG A 165 13.28 -5.08 4.23
C ARG A 165 14.56 -5.11 3.40
N ARG A 166 15.59 -4.39 3.84
CA ARG A 166 16.97 -4.74 3.51
C ARG A 166 17.32 -5.89 4.46
N ASN A 167 17.21 -7.12 4.00
CA ASN A 167 17.97 -8.19 4.66
C ASN A 167 19.43 -7.95 4.26
N LYS A 168 20.21 -7.45 5.21
CA LYS A 168 21.68 -7.59 5.20
C LYS A 168 21.97 -8.82 6.05
N THR A 169 22.47 -9.86 5.41
CA THR A 169 23.46 -10.85 5.87
C THR A 169 23.62 -11.81 4.72
#